data_AF-A0A9E3D6D9-F1
#
_entry.id   AF-A0A9E3D6D9-F1
#
_cell.length_a   1.000
_cell.length_b   1.000
_cell.length_c   1.000
_cell.angle_alpha   90.00
_cell.angle_beta   90.00
_cell.angle_gamma   90.00
#
_symmetry.space_group_name_H-M   'P 1'
#
loop_
_entity.id
_entity.type
_entity.pdbx_description
1 polymer ?
#
loop_
_entity_poly.entity_id
_entity_poly.type
_entity_poly.pdbx_seq_one_letter_code
_entity_poly.pdbx_strand_id
1 'polypeptide(L)'
;AGEWLRTRGQTVFAQGLDACGIATLYISAYAACDYYKLIGSVVAFIAFLLISAGAILLSRRHADPFLASVGYLSAIAAPGLFRLIDPNIWNPDVWAWFGFIYLATVAWLALVHAGVQSLRSLAIVSVAAITLQVFWVVNPQHPIACVLFLLAMAALHFRPPKAARNISETYIIGHVLVLIAGMRFLLFWFDLVSSATSRSSLLSEGESVFLAVYGAALLFSAVLRRSSVDRVLGLVLLGLVICKLYIVDVWVLTRFYRISAFVALGFLLLTSSFVYSRWKQRSA
;
A
#
# COMPACT_ATOMS: atom_id res chain seq x y z
N ALA A 1 35.76 -13.00 11.06
CA ALA A 1 35.62 -14.47 11.08
C ALA A 1 34.92 -14.99 9.82
N GLY A 2 33.74 -14.47 9.44
CA GLY A 2 33.02 -14.90 8.21
C GLY A 2 33.85 -14.80 6.92
N GLU A 3 34.56 -13.70 6.71
CA GLU A 3 35.42 -13.51 5.52
C GLU A 3 36.53 -14.57 5.41
N TRP A 4 37.13 -14.94 6.53
CA TRP A 4 38.19 -15.96 6.59
C TRP A 4 37.65 -17.38 6.31
N LEU A 5 36.39 -17.66 6.66
CA LEU A 5 35.73 -18.93 6.33
C LEU A 5 35.34 -19.01 4.85
N ARG A 6 34.96 -17.86 4.26
CA ARG A 6 34.66 -17.74 2.82
C ARG A 6 35.89 -18.00 1.96
N THR A 7 37.06 -17.50 2.34
CA THR A 7 38.31 -17.78 1.59
C THR A 7 38.72 -19.26 1.64
N ARG A 8 38.15 -20.06 2.56
CA ARG A 8 38.32 -21.51 2.65
C ARG A 8 37.20 -22.32 1.98
N GLY A 9 36.32 -21.67 1.22
CA GLY A 9 35.21 -22.33 0.52
C GLY A 9 34.04 -22.75 1.42
N GLN A 10 34.05 -22.42 2.71
CA GLN A 10 32.97 -22.75 3.66
C GLN A 10 31.90 -21.66 3.67
N THR A 11 31.24 -21.46 2.54
CA THR A 11 30.29 -20.35 2.36
C THR A 11 29.10 -20.46 3.31
N VAL A 12 28.38 -21.58 3.34
CA VAL A 12 27.17 -21.77 4.19
C VAL A 12 27.44 -21.49 5.67
N PHE A 13 28.58 -21.95 6.19
CA PHE A 13 28.96 -21.73 7.58
C PHE A 13 29.27 -20.25 7.87
N ALA A 14 29.92 -19.56 6.93
CA ALA A 14 30.12 -18.12 7.01
C ALA A 14 28.79 -17.34 7.01
N GLN A 15 27.82 -17.74 6.17
CA GLN A 15 26.48 -17.11 6.14
C GLN A 15 25.76 -17.26 7.48
N GLY A 16 25.80 -18.46 8.06
CA GLY A 16 25.22 -18.72 9.38
C GLY A 16 25.88 -17.88 10.47
N LEU A 17 27.21 -17.75 10.43
CA LEU A 17 27.95 -16.95 11.40
C LEU A 17 27.63 -15.45 11.28
N ASP A 18 27.57 -14.91 10.07
CA ASP A 18 27.24 -13.51 9.81
C ASP A 18 25.80 -13.19 10.25
N ALA A 19 24.84 -14.09 9.97
CA ALA A 19 23.46 -13.97 10.41
C ALA A 19 23.31 -14.01 11.93
N CYS A 20 23.99 -14.94 12.61
CA CYS A 20 24.02 -15.00 14.08
C CYS A 20 24.62 -13.73 14.68
N GLY A 21 25.66 -13.15 14.05
CA GLY A 21 26.23 -11.88 14.47
C GLY A 21 25.22 -10.74 14.41
N ILE A 22 24.48 -10.61 13.31
CA ILE A 22 23.42 -9.60 13.16
C ILE A 22 22.32 -9.79 14.22
N ALA A 23 21.85 -11.03 14.40
CA ALA A 23 20.83 -11.33 15.40
C ALA A 23 21.29 -10.99 16.82
N THR A 24 22.56 -11.28 17.15
CA THR A 24 23.14 -10.96 18.46
C THR A 24 23.23 -9.46 18.69
N LEU A 25 23.70 -8.69 17.70
CA LEU A 25 23.75 -7.22 17.78
C LEU A 25 22.35 -6.63 17.97
N TYR A 26 21.37 -7.20 17.28
CA TYR A 26 19.99 -6.75 17.34
C TYR A 26 19.36 -7.02 18.71
N ILE A 27 19.51 -8.23 19.25
CA ILE A 27 19.07 -8.57 20.62
C ILE A 27 19.82 -7.72 21.66
N SER A 28 21.11 -7.47 21.47
CA SER A 28 21.91 -6.64 22.38
C SER A 28 21.43 -5.20 22.42
N ALA A 29 21.11 -4.60 21.26
CA ALA A 29 20.56 -3.25 21.20
C ALA A 29 19.19 -3.16 21.87
N TYR A 30 18.33 -4.18 21.67
CA TYR A 30 17.05 -4.29 22.37
C TYR A 30 17.23 -4.40 23.88
N ALA A 31 18.07 -5.33 24.35
CA ALA A 31 18.31 -5.55 25.77
C ALA A 31 18.94 -4.32 26.44
N ALA A 32 19.89 -3.66 25.77
CA ALA A 32 20.52 -2.44 26.28
C ALA A 32 19.50 -1.32 26.48
N CYS A 33 18.49 -1.20 25.62
CA CYS A 33 17.47 -0.17 25.72
C CYS A 33 16.35 -0.54 26.71
N ASP A 34 15.82 -1.76 26.62
CA ASP A 34 14.62 -2.14 27.35
C ASP A 34 14.90 -2.79 28.72
N TYR A 35 15.84 -3.73 28.76
CA TYR A 35 16.10 -4.52 29.94
C TYR A 35 17.06 -3.80 30.90
N TYR A 36 18.15 -3.26 30.35
CA TYR A 36 19.21 -2.62 31.14
C TYR A 36 19.08 -1.09 31.19
N LYS A 37 18.20 -0.49 30.38
CA LYS A 37 17.98 0.97 30.30
C LYS A 37 19.29 1.79 30.12
N LEU A 38 20.30 1.22 29.47
CA LEU A 38 21.62 1.82 29.24
C LEU A 38 21.60 2.90 28.16
N ILE A 39 20.72 2.74 27.17
CA ILE A 39 20.60 3.65 26.03
C ILE A 39 19.15 4.11 25.86
N GLY A 40 18.99 5.35 25.43
CA GLY A 40 17.67 5.91 25.10
C GLY A 40 17.06 5.24 23.88
N SER A 41 15.74 5.30 23.80
CA SER A 41 14.94 4.74 22.70
C SER A 41 15.43 5.23 21.32
N VAL A 42 15.63 6.54 21.13
CA VAL A 42 16.13 7.10 19.86
C VAL A 42 17.46 6.46 19.43
N VAL A 43 18.38 6.20 20.36
CA VAL A 43 19.69 5.60 20.07
C VAL A 43 19.52 4.12 19.67
N ALA A 44 18.64 3.39 20.36
CA ALA A 44 18.33 2.00 20.02
C ALA A 44 17.69 1.88 18.63
N PHE A 45 16.82 2.82 18.26
CA PHE A 45 16.23 2.88 16.93
C PHE A 45 17.28 3.05 15.83
N ILE A 46 18.18 4.04 16.00
CA ILE A 46 19.30 4.26 15.07
C ILE A 46 20.18 3.00 14.98
N ALA A 47 20.44 2.33 16.10
CA ALA A 47 21.19 1.07 16.10
C ALA A 47 20.49 -0.02 15.28
N PHE A 48 19.18 -0.23 15.43
CA PHE A 48 18.42 -1.19 14.62
C PHE A 48 18.49 -0.89 13.11
N LEU A 49 18.46 0.39 12.74
CA LEU A 49 18.61 0.83 11.35
C LEU A 49 20.00 0.54 10.80
N LEU A 50 21.05 0.88 11.55
CA LEU A 50 22.42 0.64 11.14
C LEU A 50 22.73 -0.86 11.02
N ILE A 51 22.23 -1.68 11.95
CA ILE A 51 22.37 -3.13 11.91
C ILE A 51 21.69 -3.71 10.66
N SER A 52 20.46 -3.27 10.36
CA SER A 52 19.71 -3.74 9.18
C SER A 52 20.34 -3.28 7.87
N ALA A 53 20.79 -2.02 7.80
CA ALA A 53 21.51 -1.50 6.64
C ALA A 53 22.86 -2.21 6.43
N GLY A 54 23.59 -2.48 7.51
CA GLY A 54 24.84 -3.24 7.49
C GLY A 54 24.64 -4.66 6.95
N ALA A 55 23.58 -5.35 7.39
CA ALA A 55 23.21 -6.67 6.88
C ALA A 55 22.94 -6.67 5.36
N ILE A 56 22.20 -5.67 4.87
CA ILE A 56 21.88 -5.51 3.45
C ILE A 56 23.14 -5.16 2.62
N LEU A 57 23.99 -4.28 3.14
CA LEU A 57 25.24 -3.89 2.48
C LEU A 57 26.23 -5.07 2.39
N LEU A 58 26.37 -5.84 3.48
CA LEU A 58 27.19 -7.05 3.50
C LEU A 58 26.62 -8.10 2.54
N SER A 59 25.31 -8.29 2.52
CA SER A 59 24.66 -9.19 1.56
C SER A 59 25.02 -8.84 0.11
N ARG A 60 25.05 -7.56 -0.24
CA ARG A 60 25.46 -7.10 -1.58
C ARG A 60 26.92 -7.38 -1.90
N ARG A 61 27.83 -7.11 -0.96
CA ARG A 61 29.26 -7.41 -1.15
C ARG A 61 29.51 -8.90 -1.39
N HIS A 62 28.65 -9.73 -0.83
CA HIS A 62 28.83 -11.16 -0.76
C HIS A 62 27.86 -11.98 -1.63
N ALA A 63 27.02 -11.30 -2.42
CA ALA A 63 25.95 -11.87 -3.24
C ALA A 63 25.10 -12.92 -2.48
N ASP A 64 24.81 -12.64 -1.21
CA ASP A 64 24.23 -13.61 -0.27
C ASP A 64 22.73 -13.35 -0.01
N PRO A 65 21.83 -14.21 -0.51
CA PRO A 65 20.38 -14.04 -0.33
C PRO A 65 19.92 -14.28 1.11
N PHE A 66 20.60 -15.16 1.85
CA PHE A 66 20.23 -15.49 3.22
C PHE A 66 20.46 -14.28 4.13
N LEU A 67 21.63 -13.66 4.00
CA LEU A 67 21.98 -12.44 4.74
C LEU A 67 21.04 -11.27 4.40
N ALA A 68 20.58 -11.17 3.14
CA ALA A 68 19.57 -10.19 2.73
C ALA A 68 18.25 -10.39 3.50
N SER A 69 17.81 -11.65 3.61
CA SER A 69 16.56 -11.99 4.29
C SER A 69 16.61 -11.65 5.79
N VAL A 70 17.75 -11.89 6.44
CA VAL A 70 17.97 -11.55 7.86
C VAL A 70 17.94 -10.03 8.07
N GLY A 71 18.64 -9.26 7.23
CA GLY A 71 18.62 -7.79 7.30
C GLY A 71 17.24 -7.19 7.04
N TYR A 72 16.42 -7.88 6.23
CA TYR A 72 15.05 -7.49 5.97
C TYR A 72 14.12 -7.82 7.16
N LEU A 73 14.23 -9.02 7.72
CA LEU A 73 13.49 -9.42 8.91
C LEU A 73 13.79 -8.51 10.10
N SER A 74 15.05 -8.11 10.28
CA SER A 74 15.44 -7.15 11.33
C SER A 74 14.86 -5.75 11.09
N ALA A 75 14.75 -5.30 9.84
CA ALA A 75 14.13 -4.01 9.52
C ALA A 75 12.62 -4.01 9.81
N ILE A 76 11.92 -5.13 9.57
CA ILE A 76 10.48 -5.28 9.87
C ILE A 76 10.22 -5.42 11.36
N ALA A 77 11.10 -6.10 12.09
CA ALA A 77 10.95 -6.28 13.53
C ALA A 77 11.12 -4.96 14.31
N ALA A 78 11.85 -3.99 13.75
CA ALA A 78 12.26 -2.78 14.48
C ALA A 78 11.09 -1.95 15.00
N PRO A 79 10.05 -1.61 14.20
CA PRO A 79 8.88 -0.88 14.72
C PRO A 79 8.13 -1.64 15.81
N GLY A 80 7.96 -2.95 15.66
CA GLY A 80 7.25 -3.79 16.64
C GLY A 80 7.97 -3.81 17.98
N LEU A 81 9.29 -3.97 17.96
CA LEU A 81 10.11 -3.92 19.18
C LEU A 81 10.13 -2.51 19.78
N PHE A 82 10.22 -1.48 18.95
CA PHE A 82 10.22 -0.10 19.44
C PHE A 82 8.90 0.28 20.15
N ARG A 83 7.78 -0.28 19.69
CA ARG A 83 6.49 -0.19 20.38
C ARG A 83 6.47 -0.79 21.77
N LEU A 84 7.24 -1.87 21.98
CA LEU A 84 7.36 -2.50 23.29
C LEU A 84 8.22 -1.66 24.24
N ILE A 85 9.27 -1.02 23.71
CA ILE A 85 10.25 -0.26 24.50
C ILE A 85 9.65 1.03 25.07
N ASP A 86 8.95 1.81 24.24
CA ASP A 86 8.35 3.08 24.69
C ASP A 86 6.97 3.29 24.05
N PRO A 87 5.89 2.95 24.77
CA PRO A 87 4.52 3.11 24.28
C PRO A 87 4.11 4.57 24.07
N ASN A 88 4.75 5.52 24.75
CA ASN A 88 4.36 6.93 24.78
C ASN A 88 5.03 7.76 23.66
N ILE A 89 6.13 7.26 23.09
CA ILE A 89 6.76 7.83 21.89
C ILE A 89 5.88 7.65 20.65
N TRP A 90 4.89 6.76 20.69
CA TRP A 90 3.87 6.60 19.66
C TRP A 90 2.80 7.69 19.75
N ASN A 91 3.24 8.95 19.72
CA ASN A 91 2.36 10.02 19.33
C ASN A 91 2.05 9.83 17.82
N PRO A 92 0.79 9.87 17.37
CA PRO A 92 0.37 9.60 15.99
C PRO A 92 1.03 10.46 14.90
N ASP A 93 1.71 11.56 15.29
CA ASP A 93 2.20 12.58 14.37
C ASP A 93 3.60 12.27 13.80
N VAL A 94 3.56 11.63 12.64
CA VAL A 94 4.38 11.98 11.46
C VAL A 94 5.79 11.37 11.37
N TRP A 95 6.75 11.66 12.23
CA TRP A 95 8.18 11.50 11.82
C TRP A 95 8.74 10.06 11.80
N ALA A 96 8.30 9.17 12.69
CA ALA A 96 8.77 7.78 12.73
C ALA A 96 8.20 6.94 11.57
N TRP A 97 6.97 7.21 11.16
CA TRP A 97 6.32 6.56 10.02
C TRP A 97 6.95 6.95 8.69
N PHE A 98 7.32 8.23 8.53
CA PHE A 98 8.02 8.70 7.34
C PHE A 98 9.42 8.08 7.21
N GLY A 99 10.17 7.93 8.31
CA GLY A 99 11.45 7.24 8.31
C GLY A 99 11.33 5.76 7.93
N PHE A 100 10.33 5.07 8.50
CA PHE A 100 10.04 3.67 8.20
C PHE A 100 9.62 3.45 6.73
N ILE A 101 8.68 4.24 6.22
CA ILE A 101 8.23 4.15 4.83
C ILE A 101 9.37 4.51 3.87
N TYR A 102 10.16 5.54 4.16
CA TYR A 102 11.31 5.93 3.35
C TYR A 102 12.36 4.80 3.28
N LEU A 103 12.68 4.17 4.42
CA LEU A 103 13.62 3.05 4.48
C LEU A 103 13.07 1.77 3.83
N ALA A 104 11.77 1.50 3.96
CA ALA A 104 11.10 0.41 3.24
C ALA A 104 11.11 0.65 1.72
N THR A 105 10.96 1.89 1.27
CA THR A 105 11.05 2.27 -0.14
C THR A 105 12.48 2.13 -0.68
N VAL A 106 13.48 2.51 0.12
CA VAL A 106 14.90 2.32 -0.18
C VAL A 106 15.27 0.83 -0.22
N ALA A 107 14.70 0.00 0.67
CA ALA A 107 14.87 -1.45 0.68
C ALA A 107 14.24 -2.12 -0.55
N TRP A 108 13.05 -1.65 -0.97
CA TRP A 108 12.39 -2.10 -2.21
C TRP A 108 13.21 -1.73 -3.46
N LEU A 109 13.73 -0.51 -3.54
CA LEU A 109 14.64 -0.09 -4.62
C LEU A 109 15.95 -0.91 -4.60
N ALA A 110 16.43 -1.27 -3.41
CA ALA A 110 17.62 -2.10 -3.28
C ALA A 110 17.41 -3.55 -3.79
N LEU A 111 16.21 -4.10 -3.60
CA LEU A 111 15.75 -5.40 -4.12
C LEU A 111 15.61 -5.40 -5.65
N VAL A 112 15.05 -4.33 -6.23
CA VAL A 112 14.89 -4.20 -7.71
C VAL A 112 16.24 -4.09 -8.42
N HIS A 113 17.24 -3.47 -7.78
CA HIS A 113 18.58 -3.31 -8.34
C HIS A 113 19.51 -4.52 -8.09
N ALA A 114 19.19 -5.39 -7.13
CA ALA A 114 19.93 -6.62 -6.86
C ALA A 114 19.37 -7.76 -7.73
N GLY A 115 19.59 -7.71 -9.04
CA GLY A 115 19.06 -8.71 -9.97
C GLY A 115 19.70 -10.09 -9.78
N VAL A 116 19.04 -11.04 -9.10
CA VAL A 116 19.35 -12.48 -9.18
C VAL A 116 18.10 -13.36 -8.92
N GLN A 117 17.97 -14.40 -9.76
CA GLN A 117 16.97 -15.48 -9.94
C GLN A 117 16.39 -16.25 -8.73
N SER A 118 16.63 -15.89 -7.46
CA SER A 118 16.16 -16.66 -6.28
C SER A 118 14.79 -16.19 -5.75
N LEU A 119 13.81 -16.05 -6.65
CA LEU A 119 12.57 -15.30 -6.41
C LEU A 119 11.63 -15.88 -5.35
N ARG A 120 11.65 -17.18 -5.03
CA ARG A 120 10.54 -17.78 -4.27
C ARG A 120 10.57 -17.52 -2.77
N SER A 121 11.70 -17.74 -2.10
CA SER A 121 11.80 -17.54 -0.65
C SER A 121 11.77 -16.05 -0.28
N LEU A 122 12.46 -15.21 -1.06
CA LEU A 122 12.48 -13.77 -0.84
C LEU A 122 11.14 -13.10 -1.17
N ALA A 123 10.40 -13.56 -2.18
CA ALA A 123 9.07 -13.03 -2.46
C ALA A 123 8.08 -13.37 -1.35
N ILE A 124 8.14 -14.57 -0.73
CA ILE A 124 7.24 -14.92 0.37
C ILE A 124 7.50 -14.02 1.59
N VAL A 125 8.76 -13.77 1.93
CA VAL A 125 9.11 -12.88 3.06
C VAL A 125 8.75 -11.43 2.74
N SER A 126 8.96 -10.98 1.51
CA SER A 126 8.59 -9.64 1.04
C SER A 126 7.08 -9.44 1.01
N VAL A 127 6.32 -10.43 0.54
CA VAL A 127 4.86 -10.43 0.56
C VAL A 127 4.39 -10.43 2.01
N ALA A 128 4.85 -11.35 2.87
CA ALA A 128 4.46 -11.40 4.27
C ALA A 128 4.72 -10.08 5.02
N ALA A 129 5.84 -9.42 4.72
CA ALA A 129 6.19 -8.11 5.26
C ALA A 129 5.32 -6.98 4.70
N ILE A 130 5.00 -6.99 3.40
CA ILE A 130 4.02 -6.10 2.79
C ILE A 130 2.65 -6.35 3.43
N THR A 131 2.24 -7.59 3.68
CA THR A 131 0.96 -7.92 4.34
C THR A 131 0.94 -7.44 5.79
N LEU A 132 2.05 -7.57 6.53
CA LEU A 132 2.19 -7.08 7.90
C LEU A 132 2.22 -5.54 7.96
N GLN A 133 2.78 -4.88 6.95
CA GLN A 133 2.74 -3.43 6.80
C GLN A 133 1.35 -2.95 6.35
N VAL A 134 0.68 -3.67 5.45
CA VAL A 134 -0.70 -3.44 5.05
C VAL A 134 -1.61 -3.50 6.27
N PHE A 135 -1.39 -4.41 7.22
CA PHE A 135 -2.12 -4.43 8.50
C PHE A 135 -2.02 -3.10 9.29
N TRP A 136 -0.84 -2.47 9.30
CA TRP A 136 -0.61 -1.17 9.95
C TRP A 136 -1.08 0.03 9.13
N VAL A 137 -1.05 -0.07 7.81
CA VAL A 137 -1.53 0.96 6.88
C VAL A 137 -3.05 0.94 6.78
N VAL A 138 -3.68 -0.22 6.90
CA VAL A 138 -5.15 -0.43 6.94
C VAL A 138 -5.73 -0.06 8.32
N ASN A 139 -4.86 0.17 9.33
CA ASN A 139 -5.22 0.57 10.69
C ASN A 139 -6.12 1.82 10.67
N PRO A 140 -7.32 1.77 11.27
CA PRO A 140 -8.27 2.89 11.29
C PRO A 140 -7.73 4.16 11.96
N GLN A 141 -6.63 4.09 12.73
CA GLN A 141 -6.03 5.25 13.39
C GLN A 141 -5.26 6.19 12.43
N HIS A 142 -4.83 5.72 11.25
CA HIS A 142 -4.04 6.51 10.30
C HIS A 142 -4.57 6.44 8.86
N PRO A 143 -5.80 6.92 8.61
CA PRO A 143 -6.47 6.73 7.33
C PRO A 143 -5.78 7.46 6.17
N ILE A 144 -5.16 8.63 6.39
CA ILE A 144 -4.48 9.37 5.32
C ILE A 144 -3.24 8.62 4.83
N ALA A 145 -2.45 8.03 5.74
CA ALA A 145 -1.30 7.21 5.37
C ALA A 145 -1.73 6.00 4.53
N CYS A 146 -2.88 5.39 4.86
CA CYS A 146 -3.52 4.35 4.05
C CYS A 146 -3.75 4.80 2.61
N VAL A 147 -4.42 5.94 2.45
CA VAL A 147 -4.78 6.50 1.15
C VAL A 147 -3.53 6.79 0.33
N LEU A 148 -2.53 7.48 0.91
CA LEU A 148 -1.29 7.82 0.21
C LEU A 148 -0.51 6.56 -0.22
N PHE A 149 -0.44 5.54 0.64
CA PHE A 149 0.21 4.27 0.29
C PHE A 149 -0.50 3.56 -0.87
N LEU A 150 -1.84 3.45 -0.81
CA LEU A 150 -2.62 2.81 -1.87
C LEU A 150 -2.51 3.57 -3.20
N LEU A 151 -2.46 4.91 -3.16
CA LEU A 151 -2.23 5.75 -4.34
C LEU A 151 -0.81 5.57 -4.90
N ALA A 152 0.21 5.48 -4.04
CA ALA A 152 1.58 5.20 -4.46
C ALA A 152 1.69 3.82 -5.14
N MET A 153 1.06 2.81 -4.56
CA MET A 153 0.96 1.46 -5.15
C MET A 153 0.21 1.51 -6.48
N ALA A 154 -0.94 2.18 -6.56
CA ALA A 154 -1.68 2.34 -7.81
C ALA A 154 -0.83 3.00 -8.91
N ALA A 155 -0.03 4.02 -8.57
CA ALA A 155 0.85 4.69 -9.52
C ALA A 155 1.91 3.74 -10.10
N LEU A 156 2.42 2.77 -9.33
CA LEU A 156 3.32 1.74 -9.84
C LEU A 156 2.64 0.82 -10.86
N HIS A 157 1.35 0.55 -10.67
CA HIS A 157 0.54 -0.30 -11.54
C HIS A 157 0.11 0.38 -12.84
N PHE A 158 0.08 1.72 -12.88
CA PHE A 158 -0.16 2.48 -14.11
C PHE A 158 1.11 2.72 -14.95
N ARG A 159 2.30 2.35 -14.45
CA ARG A 159 3.54 2.42 -15.24
C ARG A 159 3.54 1.29 -16.28
N PRO A 160 3.76 1.59 -17.57
CA PRO A 160 3.82 0.54 -18.59
C PRO A 160 5.01 -0.39 -18.30
N PRO A 161 4.78 -1.69 -18.11
CA PRO A 161 5.85 -2.63 -17.82
C PRO A 161 6.75 -2.79 -19.05
N LYS A 162 8.08 -2.77 -18.86
CA LYS A 162 9.06 -2.83 -19.96
C LYS A 162 9.04 -4.15 -20.77
N ALA A 163 8.40 -5.22 -20.26
CA ALA A 163 8.47 -6.56 -20.87
C ALA A 163 7.28 -7.49 -20.56
N ALA A 164 6.11 -6.99 -20.12
CA ALA A 164 5.05 -7.88 -19.64
C ALA A 164 4.02 -8.25 -20.73
N ARG A 165 3.70 -9.54 -20.81
CA ARG A 165 2.62 -10.14 -21.60
C ARG A 165 1.21 -9.80 -21.06
N ASN A 166 1.10 -9.35 -19.79
CA ASN A 166 -0.15 -9.14 -19.06
C ASN A 166 -0.34 -7.66 -18.61
N ILE A 167 -0.24 -6.72 -19.55
CA ILE A 167 -0.37 -5.28 -19.26
C ILE A 167 -1.76 -4.94 -18.69
N SER A 168 -2.81 -5.65 -19.12
CA SER A 168 -4.19 -5.43 -18.67
C SER A 168 -4.40 -5.76 -17.19
N GLU A 169 -3.82 -6.85 -16.68
CA GLU A 169 -3.96 -7.27 -15.28
C GLU A 169 -3.36 -6.25 -14.32
N THR A 170 -2.13 -5.81 -14.62
CA THR A 170 -1.42 -4.79 -13.84
C THR A 170 -2.23 -3.49 -13.78
N TYR A 171 -2.79 -3.08 -14.93
CA TYR A 171 -3.59 -1.87 -15.05
C TYR A 171 -4.92 -1.95 -14.27
N ILE A 172 -5.61 -3.09 -14.31
CA ILE A 172 -6.83 -3.32 -13.52
C ILE A 172 -6.54 -3.22 -12.02
N ILE A 173 -5.43 -3.83 -11.56
CA ILE A 173 -5.02 -3.75 -10.15
C ILE A 173 -4.81 -2.29 -9.72
N GLY A 174 -4.20 -1.46 -10.57
CA GLY A 174 -4.04 -0.03 -10.31
C GLY A 174 -5.38 0.66 -10.04
N HIS A 175 -6.41 0.40 -10.86
CA HIS A 175 -7.74 0.97 -10.66
C HIS A 175 -8.42 0.48 -9.37
N VAL A 176 -8.29 -0.81 -9.05
CA VAL A 176 -8.82 -1.37 -7.79
C VAL A 176 -8.20 -0.67 -6.58
N LEU A 177 -6.89 -0.43 -6.60
CA LEU A 177 -6.19 0.26 -5.52
C LEU A 177 -6.65 1.72 -5.37
N VAL A 178 -6.86 2.45 -6.47
CA VAL A 178 -7.42 3.82 -6.43
C VAL A 178 -8.83 3.83 -5.83
N LEU A 179 -9.67 2.87 -6.20
CA LEU A 179 -11.03 2.77 -5.67
C LEU A 179 -11.00 2.52 -4.16
N ILE A 180 -10.17 1.59 -3.68
CA ILE A 180 -10.02 1.33 -2.25
C ILE A 180 -9.50 2.58 -1.52
N ALA A 181 -8.53 3.29 -2.11
CA ALA A 181 -8.00 4.53 -1.55
C ALA A 181 -9.09 5.60 -1.43
N GLY A 182 -9.90 5.80 -2.47
CA GLY A 182 -11.02 6.74 -2.46
C GLY A 182 -12.07 6.40 -1.41
N MET A 183 -12.46 5.13 -1.30
CA MET A 183 -13.40 4.68 -0.27
C MET A 183 -12.87 4.91 1.14
N ARG A 184 -11.58 4.62 1.38
CA ARG A 184 -10.92 4.90 2.67
C ARG A 184 -10.89 6.39 2.97
N PHE A 185 -10.63 7.23 1.98
CA PHE A 185 -10.65 8.67 2.14
C PHE A 185 -12.05 9.19 2.51
N LEU A 186 -13.10 8.70 1.84
CA LEU A 186 -14.48 9.10 2.14
C LEU A 186 -14.89 8.71 3.57
N LEU A 187 -14.59 7.48 3.99
CA LEU A 187 -14.84 7.01 5.36
C LEU A 187 -14.23 7.98 6.38
N PHE A 188 -12.95 8.28 6.23
CA PHE A 188 -12.25 9.22 7.10
C PHE A 188 -12.83 10.64 7.05
N TRP A 189 -13.07 11.17 5.85
CA TRP A 189 -13.54 12.54 5.67
C TRP A 189 -14.91 12.75 6.31
N PHE A 190 -15.83 11.81 6.12
CA PHE A 190 -17.16 11.91 6.73
C PHE A 190 -17.14 11.62 8.22
N ASP A 191 -16.26 10.76 8.73
CA ASP A 191 -16.06 10.64 10.18
C ASP A 191 -15.64 11.97 10.83
N LEU A 192 -14.85 12.78 10.11
CA LEU A 192 -14.37 14.08 10.57
C LEU A 192 -15.45 15.18 10.48
N VAL A 193 -16.22 15.22 9.39
CA VAL A 193 -17.09 16.36 9.06
C VAL A 193 -18.57 16.12 9.39
N SER A 194 -19.02 14.87 9.53
CA SER A 194 -20.45 14.58 9.68
C SER A 194 -20.88 14.26 11.12
N SER A 195 -22.10 14.68 11.46
CA SER A 195 -22.79 14.29 12.69
C SER A 195 -23.13 12.80 12.69
N ALA A 196 -23.19 12.19 13.88
CA ALA A 196 -23.47 10.76 14.03
C ALA A 196 -24.80 10.32 13.39
N THR A 197 -25.80 11.20 13.37
CA THR A 197 -27.14 10.92 12.81
C THR A 197 -27.18 10.90 11.28
N SER A 198 -26.35 11.70 10.60
CA SER A 198 -26.35 11.80 9.13
C SER A 198 -25.24 11.00 8.47
N ARG A 199 -24.24 10.55 9.24
CA ARG A 199 -23.02 9.91 8.75
C ARG A 199 -23.25 8.73 7.83
N SER A 200 -24.08 7.78 8.23
CA SER A 200 -24.32 6.55 7.44
C SER A 200 -24.92 6.85 6.07
N SER A 201 -25.84 7.81 6.01
CA SER A 201 -26.45 8.22 4.74
C SER A 201 -25.46 8.98 3.85
N LEU A 202 -24.69 9.92 4.41
CA LEU A 202 -23.67 10.68 3.68
C LEU A 202 -22.55 9.78 3.15
N LEU A 203 -22.13 8.78 3.93
CA LEU A 203 -21.17 7.77 3.49
C LEU A 203 -21.74 6.96 2.32
N SER A 204 -22.94 6.39 2.47
CA SER A 204 -23.53 5.54 1.42
C SER A 204 -23.72 6.31 0.10
N GLU A 205 -24.21 7.55 0.18
CA GLU A 205 -24.36 8.44 -0.99
C GLU A 205 -23.01 8.84 -1.57
N GLY A 206 -22.05 9.27 -0.73
CA GLY A 206 -20.72 9.69 -1.16
C GLY A 206 -19.94 8.58 -1.87
N GLU A 207 -20.04 7.35 -1.39
CA GLU A 207 -19.47 6.17 -2.05
C GLU A 207 -20.08 5.95 -3.45
N SER A 208 -21.41 6.06 -3.55
CA SER A 208 -22.14 5.89 -4.82
C SER A 208 -21.79 6.99 -5.82
N VAL A 209 -21.70 8.25 -5.38
CA VAL A 209 -21.26 9.38 -6.21
C VAL A 209 -19.82 9.20 -6.67
N PHE A 210 -18.91 8.82 -5.78
CA PHE A 210 -17.51 8.58 -6.12
C PHE A 210 -17.36 7.49 -7.19
N LEU A 211 -18.02 6.34 -7.01
CA LEU A 211 -18.01 5.25 -7.98
C LEU A 211 -18.58 5.69 -9.33
N ALA A 212 -19.65 6.48 -9.32
CA ALA A 212 -20.31 6.94 -10.54
C ALA A 212 -19.42 7.91 -11.34
N VAL A 213 -18.83 8.88 -10.64
CA VAL A 213 -17.89 9.85 -11.24
C VAL A 213 -16.64 9.12 -11.77
N TYR A 214 -16.10 8.18 -10.99
CA TYR A 214 -14.93 7.41 -11.42
C TYR A 214 -15.23 6.51 -12.63
N GLY A 215 -16.39 5.83 -12.63
CA GLY A 215 -16.87 5.03 -13.75
C GLY A 215 -17.07 5.86 -15.02
N ALA A 216 -17.67 7.06 -14.91
CA ALA A 216 -17.82 8.00 -16.02
C ALA A 216 -16.45 8.49 -16.55
N ALA A 217 -15.50 8.80 -15.65
CA ALA A 217 -14.14 9.18 -16.02
C ALA A 217 -13.42 8.05 -16.78
N LEU A 218 -13.62 6.79 -16.37
CA LEU A 218 -13.09 5.63 -17.10
C LEU A 218 -13.71 5.48 -18.48
N LEU A 219 -15.03 5.66 -18.62
CA LEU A 219 -15.66 5.65 -19.95
C LEU A 219 -15.11 6.77 -20.83
N PHE A 220 -14.92 7.97 -20.28
CA PHE A 220 -14.33 9.08 -21.02
C PHE A 220 -12.88 8.78 -21.45
N SER A 221 -12.06 8.25 -20.52
CA SER A 221 -10.70 7.76 -20.80
C SER A 221 -10.70 6.66 -21.87
N ALA A 222 -11.68 5.75 -21.84
CA ALA A 222 -11.83 4.68 -22.82
C ALA A 222 -12.04 5.20 -24.23
N VAL A 223 -12.79 6.30 -24.39
CA VAL A 223 -13.01 6.90 -25.71
C VAL A 223 -11.75 7.64 -26.17
N LEU A 224 -11.11 8.40 -25.29
CA LEU A 224 -9.87 9.13 -25.61
C LEU A 224 -8.71 8.20 -25.99
N ARG A 225 -8.52 7.12 -25.22
CA ARG A 225 -7.39 6.19 -25.35
C ARG A 225 -7.71 4.95 -26.18
N ARG A 226 -8.96 4.83 -26.68
CA ARG A 226 -9.49 3.63 -27.35
C ARG A 226 -9.25 2.33 -26.56
N SER A 227 -9.28 2.41 -25.23
CA SER A 227 -9.02 1.29 -24.32
C SER A 227 -10.27 0.47 -24.08
N SER A 228 -10.25 -0.82 -24.46
CA SER A 228 -11.33 -1.76 -24.14
C SER A 228 -11.43 -2.04 -22.65
N VAL A 229 -10.30 -2.00 -21.92
CA VAL A 229 -10.27 -2.25 -20.47
C VAL A 229 -10.97 -1.13 -19.72
N ASP A 230 -10.67 0.13 -20.04
CA ASP A 230 -11.32 1.31 -19.44
C ASP A 230 -12.83 1.28 -19.69
N ARG A 231 -13.25 0.82 -20.88
CA ARG A 231 -14.67 0.69 -21.25
C ARG A 231 -15.39 -0.34 -20.37
N VAL A 232 -14.81 -1.54 -20.22
CA VAL A 232 -15.40 -2.61 -19.41
C VAL A 232 -15.42 -2.19 -17.94
N LEU A 233 -14.32 -1.67 -17.40
CA LEU A 233 -14.25 -1.20 -16.01
C LEU A 233 -15.26 -0.10 -15.73
N GLY A 234 -15.36 0.90 -16.61
CA GLY A 234 -16.32 1.99 -16.47
C GLY A 234 -17.78 1.50 -16.50
N LEU A 235 -18.12 0.60 -17.42
CA LEU A 235 -19.47 0.00 -17.50
C LEU A 235 -19.80 -0.84 -16.26
N VAL A 236 -18.85 -1.67 -15.79
CA VAL A 236 -19.02 -2.49 -14.59
C VAL A 236 -19.24 -1.61 -13.36
N LEU A 237 -18.48 -0.53 -13.20
CA LEU A 237 -18.64 0.39 -12.07
C LEU A 237 -19.98 1.13 -12.10
N LEU A 238 -20.41 1.63 -13.26
CA LEU A 238 -21.73 2.26 -13.37
C LEU A 238 -22.86 1.25 -13.13
N GLY A 239 -22.73 0.02 -13.62
CA GLY A 239 -23.66 -1.07 -13.33
C GLY A 239 -23.73 -1.37 -11.82
N LEU A 240 -22.58 -1.42 -11.15
CA LEU A 240 -22.50 -1.61 -9.70
C LEU A 240 -23.18 -0.47 -8.95
N VAL A 241 -22.96 0.79 -9.34
CA VAL A 241 -23.64 1.95 -8.74
C VAL A 241 -25.15 1.83 -8.86
N ILE A 242 -25.66 1.49 -10.04
CA ILE A 242 -27.10 1.30 -10.25
C ILE A 242 -27.62 0.18 -9.34
N CYS A 243 -26.94 -0.97 -9.30
CA CYS A 243 -27.35 -2.09 -8.45
C CYS A 243 -27.33 -1.72 -6.97
N LYS A 244 -26.26 -1.08 -6.49
CA LYS A 244 -26.12 -0.62 -5.09
C LYS A 244 -27.23 0.36 -4.75
N LEU A 245 -27.53 1.31 -5.64
CA LEU A 245 -28.56 2.32 -5.41
C LEU A 245 -29.93 1.68 -5.16
N TYR A 246 -30.34 0.73 -6.00
CA TYR A 246 -31.65 0.08 -5.89
C TYR A 246 -31.73 -0.98 -4.78
N ILE A 247 -30.65 -1.73 -4.54
CA ILE A 247 -30.66 -2.87 -3.61
C ILE A 247 -30.32 -2.44 -2.19
N VAL A 248 -29.38 -1.52 -2.00
CA VAL A 248 -28.83 -1.14 -0.69
C VAL A 248 -29.28 0.26 -0.31
N ASP A 249 -29.02 1.26 -1.16
CA ASP A 249 -29.20 2.67 -0.77
C ASP A 249 -30.67 3.03 -0.53
N VAL A 250 -31.62 2.39 -1.23
CA VAL A 250 -33.07 2.53 -0.96
C VAL A 250 -33.44 2.20 0.48
N TRP A 251 -32.72 1.30 1.15
CA TRP A 251 -33.04 0.89 2.52
C TRP A 251 -32.24 1.66 3.57
N VAL A 252 -31.04 2.14 3.20
CA VAL A 252 -30.11 2.82 4.12
C VAL A 252 -30.34 4.33 4.14
N LEU A 253 -30.67 4.95 3.00
CA LEU A 253 -30.79 6.40 2.89
C LEU A 253 -32.08 6.92 3.51
N THR A 254 -31.95 8.02 4.26
CA THR A 254 -33.11 8.83 4.66
C THR A 254 -33.79 9.45 3.44
N ARG A 255 -35.06 9.86 3.60
CA ARG A 255 -35.91 10.31 2.49
C ARG A 255 -35.26 11.39 1.62
N PHE A 256 -34.56 12.34 2.23
CA PHE A 256 -33.88 13.42 1.52
C PHE A 256 -32.74 12.89 0.63
N TYR A 257 -31.81 12.12 1.20
CA TYR A 257 -30.66 11.57 0.48
C TYR A 257 -31.06 10.57 -0.62
N ARG A 258 -32.17 9.85 -0.43
CA ARG A 258 -32.70 8.94 -1.45
C ARG A 258 -33.14 9.70 -2.71
N ILE A 259 -33.83 10.83 -2.53
CA ILE A 259 -34.29 11.66 -3.66
C ILE A 259 -33.09 12.29 -4.37
N SER A 260 -32.11 12.85 -3.64
CA SER A 260 -30.92 13.44 -4.24
C SER A 260 -30.11 12.41 -5.04
N ALA A 261 -29.92 11.20 -4.50
CA ALA A 261 -29.19 10.13 -5.16
C ALA A 261 -29.82 9.71 -6.51
N PHE A 262 -31.16 9.57 -6.57
CA PHE A 262 -31.85 9.25 -7.82
C PHE A 262 -31.77 10.38 -8.86
N VAL A 263 -31.90 11.63 -8.42
CA VAL A 263 -31.76 12.80 -9.30
C VAL A 263 -30.32 12.89 -9.84
N ALA A 264 -29.32 12.72 -8.99
CA ALA A 264 -27.91 12.75 -9.37
C ALA A 264 -27.57 11.63 -10.37
N LEU A 265 -28.04 10.41 -10.12
CA LEU A 265 -27.87 9.30 -11.05
C LEU A 265 -28.51 9.60 -12.42
N GLY A 266 -29.75 10.10 -12.43
CA GLY A 266 -30.45 10.46 -13.66
C GLY A 266 -29.67 11.48 -14.49
N PHE A 267 -29.16 12.54 -13.83
CA PHE A 267 -28.35 13.56 -14.49
C PHE A 267 -27.03 12.99 -15.05
N LEU A 268 -26.37 12.13 -14.29
CA LEU A 268 -25.12 11.48 -14.72
C LEU A 268 -25.32 10.57 -15.94
N LEU A 269 -26.41 9.80 -15.97
CA LEU A 269 -26.72 8.94 -17.12
C LEU A 269 -27.08 9.75 -18.37
N LEU A 270 -27.86 10.81 -18.23
CA LEU A 270 -28.21 11.71 -19.34
C LEU A 270 -26.97 12.38 -19.93
N THR A 271 -26.11 12.94 -19.08
CA THR A 271 -24.86 13.58 -19.51
C THR A 271 -23.90 12.59 -20.17
N SER A 272 -23.72 11.41 -19.58
CA SER A 272 -22.89 10.35 -20.16
C SER A 272 -23.41 9.89 -21.53
N SER A 273 -24.72 9.71 -21.66
CA SER A 273 -25.38 9.33 -22.92
C SER A 273 -25.22 10.40 -24.00
N PHE A 274 -25.41 11.68 -23.64
CA PHE A 274 -25.24 12.80 -24.56
C PHE A 274 -23.80 12.94 -25.08
N VAL A 275 -22.81 12.82 -24.19
CA VAL A 275 -21.39 12.87 -24.59
C VAL A 275 -21.05 11.72 -25.52
N TYR A 276 -21.51 10.51 -25.21
CA TYR A 276 -21.29 9.33 -26.03
C TYR A 276 -21.92 9.46 -27.42
N SER A 277 -23.17 9.93 -27.51
CA SER A 277 -23.90 10.05 -28.77
C SER A 277 -23.26 11.10 -29.70
N ARG A 278 -22.82 12.24 -29.16
CA ARG A 278 -22.18 13.30 -29.94
C ARG A 278 -20.84 12.90 -30.54
N TRP A 279 -20.09 12.04 -29.86
CA TRP A 279 -18.80 11.55 -30.36
C TRP A 279 -18.97 10.48 -31.44
N LYS A 280 -20.01 9.64 -31.33
CA LYS A 280 -20.35 8.67 -32.37
C LYS A 280 -20.70 9.35 -33.70
N GLN A 281 -21.43 10.47 -33.66
CA GLN A 281 -21.78 11.25 -34.86
C GLN A 281 -20.60 11.94 -35.55
N ARG A 282 -19.46 12.16 -34.87
CA ARG A 282 -18.25 12.76 -35.46
C ARG A 282 -17.29 11.74 -36.07
N SER A 283 -17.52 10.46 -35.80
CA SER A 283 -16.65 9.35 -36.25
C SER A 283 -17.29 8.49 -37.34
N ALA A 284 -18.51 8.85 -37.76
CA ALA A 284 -19.26 8.30 -38.88
C ALA A 284 -19.30 9.36 -39.99
#